data_AF-A0A7X6PJU1-F1
#
_entry.id   AF-A0A7X6PJU1-F1
#
_cell.length_a   1.000
_cell.length_b   1.000
_cell.length_c   1.000
_cell.angle_alpha   90.00
_cell.angle_beta   90.00
_cell.angle_gamma   90.00
#
_symmetry.space_group_name_H-M   'P 1'
#
loop_
_entity.id
_entity.type
_entity.pdbx_description
1 polymer ?
#
loop_
_entity_poly.entity_id
_entity_poly.type
_entity_poly.pdbx_seq_one_letter_code
_entity_poly.pdbx_strand_id
1 'polypeptide(L)'
;MSLGQHSKDLLQTVAAMLGNRSELLSLEFAEERERLVSAVVYGVAAAILGAFFLLALSFLVLLLVWDSPYRYAVIGGMALLYGVLALICFSRIKSLFAEAMPFSSTVQVFRDDVSMIKGELLSSFPASADGEQSASAAQQTDSREV
;
A
#
# COMPACT_ATOMS: atom_id res chain seq x y z
N MET A 1 -19.08 -16.93 38.65
CA MET A 1 -18.03 -17.34 37.69
C MET A 1 -18.46 -17.30 36.21
N SER A 2 -19.62 -16.72 35.82
CA SER A 2 -20.17 -16.89 34.46
C SER A 2 -19.96 -15.75 33.45
N LEU A 3 -19.65 -14.50 33.87
CA LEU A 3 -19.49 -13.39 32.90
C LEU A 3 -18.24 -13.51 32.01
N GLY A 4 -17.15 -14.11 32.52
CA GLY A 4 -15.89 -14.27 31.78
C GLY A 4 -15.90 -15.38 30.73
N GLN A 5 -16.92 -16.24 30.73
CA GLN A 5 -17.09 -17.28 29.70
C GLN A 5 -17.89 -16.75 28.51
N HIS A 6 -18.94 -15.97 28.77
CA HIS A 6 -19.78 -15.41 27.71
C HIS A 6 -18.99 -14.44 26.81
N SER A 7 -18.02 -13.71 27.35
CA SER A 7 -17.14 -12.86 26.54
C SER A 7 -16.23 -13.66 25.61
N LYS A 8 -15.74 -14.83 26.05
CA LYS A 8 -14.88 -15.71 25.25
C LYS A 8 -15.65 -16.35 24.09
N ASP A 9 -16.89 -16.75 24.33
CA ASP A 9 -17.75 -17.33 23.29
C ASP A 9 -18.11 -16.30 22.20
N LEU A 10 -18.34 -15.04 22.59
CA LEU A 10 -18.54 -13.95 21.63
C LEU A 10 -17.26 -13.66 20.83
N LEU A 11 -16.10 -13.66 21.50
CA LEU A 11 -14.80 -13.43 20.84
C LEU A 11 -14.50 -14.53 19.81
N GLN A 12 -14.78 -15.79 20.16
CA GLN A 12 -14.59 -16.93 19.28
C GLN A 12 -15.58 -16.92 18.10
N THR A 13 -16.81 -16.49 18.33
CA THR A 13 -17.83 -16.36 17.28
C THR A 13 -17.47 -15.23 16.30
N VAL A 14 -17.05 -14.07 16.80
CA VAL A 14 -16.60 -12.94 15.97
C VAL A 14 -15.35 -13.31 15.19
N ALA A 15 -14.37 -13.98 15.81
CA ALA A 15 -13.17 -14.47 15.13
C ALA A 15 -13.49 -15.47 14.02
N ALA A 16 -14.43 -16.40 14.25
CA ALA A 16 -14.89 -17.34 13.23
C ALA A 16 -15.62 -16.63 12.07
N MET A 17 -16.42 -15.61 12.37
CA MET A 17 -17.15 -14.83 11.37
C MET A 17 -16.21 -13.94 10.53
N LEU A 18 -15.17 -13.36 11.15
CA LEU A 18 -14.12 -12.61 10.47
C LEU A 18 -13.26 -13.50 9.59
N GLY A 19 -12.87 -14.69 10.07
CA GLY A 19 -12.11 -15.66 9.29
C GLY A 19 -12.82 -16.02 7.98
N ASN A 20 -14.10 -16.36 8.06
CA ASN A 20 -14.90 -16.74 6.90
C ASN A 20 -15.14 -15.59 5.90
N ARG A 21 -15.23 -14.33 6.39
CA ARG A 21 -15.37 -13.16 5.51
C ARG A 21 -14.03 -12.70 4.93
N SER A 22 -12.92 -12.92 5.63
CA SER A 22 -11.58 -12.60 5.13
C SER A 22 -11.18 -13.46 3.93
N GLU A 23 -11.67 -14.70 3.88
CA GLU A 23 -11.46 -15.60 2.75
C GLU A 23 -12.15 -15.08 1.49
N LEU A 24 -13.42 -14.68 1.60
CA LEU A 24 -14.19 -14.05 0.52
C LEU A 24 -13.65 -12.67 0.12
N LEU A 25 -13.29 -11.81 1.09
CA LEU A 25 -12.66 -10.51 0.79
C LEU A 25 -11.33 -10.69 0.08
N SER A 26 -10.50 -11.66 0.48
CA SER A 26 -9.23 -11.93 -0.21
C SER A 26 -9.43 -12.42 -1.64
N LEU A 27 -10.52 -13.16 -1.88
CA LEU A 27 -10.87 -13.72 -3.17
C LEU A 27 -11.45 -12.66 -4.11
N GLU A 28 -12.38 -11.82 -3.64
CA GLU A 28 -12.91 -10.67 -4.38
C GLU A 28 -11.82 -9.64 -4.67
N PHE A 29 -10.91 -9.37 -3.71
CA PHE A 29 -9.79 -8.44 -3.93
C PHE A 29 -8.77 -9.00 -4.92
N ALA A 30 -8.59 -10.33 -4.98
CA ALA A 30 -7.77 -10.98 -6.00
C ALA A 30 -8.39 -10.87 -7.40
N GLU A 31 -9.72 -11.02 -7.50
CA GLU A 31 -10.46 -10.93 -8.76
C GLU A 31 -10.50 -9.49 -9.32
N GLU A 32 -10.75 -8.49 -8.47
CA GLU A 32 -10.72 -7.08 -8.86
C GLU A 32 -9.28 -6.62 -9.21
N ARG A 33 -8.28 -7.16 -8.50
CA ARG A 33 -6.86 -6.93 -8.78
C ARG A 33 -6.47 -7.48 -10.14
N GLU A 34 -6.92 -8.68 -10.52
CA GLU A 34 -6.61 -9.25 -11.83
C GLU A 34 -7.13 -8.35 -12.97
N ARG A 35 -8.34 -7.82 -12.82
CA ARG A 35 -8.93 -6.89 -13.78
C ARG A 35 -8.15 -5.57 -13.86
N LEU A 36 -7.73 -5.01 -12.72
CA LEU A 36 -6.90 -3.80 -12.68
C LEU A 36 -5.50 -4.04 -13.25
N VAL A 37 -4.87 -5.17 -12.93
CA VAL A 37 -3.54 -5.56 -13.45
C VAL A 37 -3.61 -5.73 -14.96
N SER A 38 -4.63 -6.41 -15.47
CA SER A 38 -4.87 -6.57 -16.91
C SER A 38 -5.05 -5.21 -17.59
N ALA A 39 -5.89 -4.33 -17.03
CA ALA A 39 -6.07 -2.97 -17.55
C ALA A 39 -4.77 -2.16 -17.56
N VAL A 40 -3.92 -2.27 -16.52
CA VAL A 40 -2.61 -1.61 -16.46
C VAL A 40 -1.66 -2.17 -17.52
N VAL A 41 -1.61 -3.50 -17.70
CA VAL A 41 -0.77 -4.14 -18.73
C VAL A 41 -1.16 -3.66 -20.13
N TYR A 42 -2.46 -3.69 -20.46
CA TYR A 42 -2.95 -3.16 -21.74
C TYR A 42 -2.71 -1.65 -21.87
N GLY A 43 -2.85 -0.89 -20.78
CA GLY A 43 -2.56 0.55 -20.76
C GLY A 43 -1.09 0.86 -21.04
N VAL A 44 -0.16 0.12 -20.43
CA VAL A 44 1.29 0.25 -20.67
C VAL A 44 1.64 -0.17 -22.10
N ALA A 45 1.09 -1.29 -22.58
CA ALA A 45 1.29 -1.73 -23.95
C ALA A 45 0.79 -0.69 -24.96
N ALA A 46 -0.41 -0.13 -24.74
CA ALA A 46 -0.96 0.95 -25.55
C ALA A 46 -0.11 2.23 -25.49
N ALA A 47 0.44 2.59 -24.32
CA ALA A 47 1.33 3.73 -24.17
C ALA A 47 2.64 3.55 -24.97
N ILE A 48 3.25 2.36 -24.92
CA ILE A 48 4.46 2.03 -25.69
C ILE A 48 4.17 2.10 -27.18
N LEU A 49 3.11 1.43 -27.65
CA LEU A 49 2.70 1.46 -29.06
C LEU A 49 2.37 2.88 -29.53
N GLY A 50 1.68 3.68 -28.69
CA GLY A 50 1.41 5.08 -28.95
C GLY A 50 2.69 5.91 -29.08
N ALA A 51 3.69 5.69 -28.24
CA ALA A 51 4.99 6.36 -28.34
C ALA A 51 5.71 6.02 -29.65
N PHE A 52 5.76 4.74 -30.05
CA PHE A 52 6.32 4.33 -31.33
C PHE A 52 5.56 4.91 -32.52
N PHE A 53 4.23 4.94 -32.46
CA PHE A 53 3.39 5.55 -33.48
C PHE A 53 3.68 7.04 -33.64
N LEU A 54 3.76 7.77 -32.52
CA LEU A 54 4.12 9.19 -32.52
C LEU A 54 5.52 9.43 -33.07
N LEU A 55 6.49 8.57 -32.74
CA LEU A 55 7.84 8.63 -33.29
C LEU A 55 7.84 8.40 -34.81
N ALA A 56 7.12 7.37 -35.29
CA ALA A 56 6.96 7.10 -36.71
C ALA A 56 6.25 8.26 -37.43
N LEU A 57 5.23 8.85 -36.82
CA LEU A 57 4.52 10.03 -37.33
C LEU A 57 5.46 11.24 -37.44
N SER A 58 6.32 11.46 -36.43
CA SER A 58 7.40 12.46 -36.49
C SER A 58 8.27 12.27 -37.72
N PHE A 59 8.81 11.06 -37.91
CA PHE A 59 9.65 10.74 -39.06
C PHE A 59 8.92 10.88 -40.39
N LEU A 60 7.67 10.42 -40.46
CA LEU A 60 6.82 10.56 -41.65
C LEU A 60 6.67 12.03 -42.03
N VAL A 61 6.32 12.89 -41.06
CA VAL A 61 6.19 14.33 -41.27
C VAL A 61 7.53 14.96 -41.67
N LEU A 62 8.62 14.54 -41.03
CA LEU A 62 9.97 15.01 -41.36
C LEU A 62 10.33 14.67 -42.81
N LEU A 63 10.08 13.44 -43.25
CA LEU A 63 10.36 12.98 -44.61
C LEU A 63 9.46 13.68 -45.64
N LEU A 64 8.17 13.87 -45.35
CA LEU A 64 7.23 14.51 -46.26
C LEU A 64 7.56 15.99 -46.49
N VAL A 65 8.02 16.67 -45.44
CA VAL A 65 8.34 18.11 -45.46
C VAL A 65 9.82 18.36 -45.77
N TRP A 66 10.65 17.31 -45.81
CA TRP A 66 12.10 17.42 -45.95
C TRP A 66 12.55 18.21 -47.18
N ASP A 67 11.75 18.30 -48.24
CA ASP A 67 12.12 19.09 -49.43
C ASP A 67 11.47 20.49 -49.49
N SER A 68 10.49 20.77 -48.64
CA SER A 68 9.68 21.99 -48.66
C SER A 68 10.37 23.20 -48.01
N PRO A 69 10.09 24.46 -48.39
CA PRO A 69 10.59 25.65 -47.68
C PRO A 69 10.00 25.84 -46.26
N TYR A 70 8.90 25.15 -45.93
CA TYR A 70 8.19 25.31 -44.65
C TYR A 70 8.70 24.43 -43.49
N ARG A 71 9.89 23.82 -43.63
CA ARG A 71 10.49 22.88 -42.66
C ARG A 71 10.44 23.39 -41.21
N TYR A 72 10.85 24.63 -40.99
CA TYR A 72 10.94 25.21 -39.64
C TYR A 72 9.58 25.40 -38.97
N ALA A 73 8.54 25.75 -39.74
CA ALA A 73 7.18 25.91 -39.20
C ALA A 73 6.59 24.56 -38.76
N VAL A 74 6.87 23.50 -39.53
CA VAL A 74 6.40 22.13 -39.22
C VAL A 74 7.12 21.56 -38.00
N ILE A 75 8.43 21.79 -37.87
CA ILE A 75 9.20 21.42 -36.68
C ILE A 75 8.65 22.15 -35.44
N GLY A 76 8.38 23.46 -35.55
CA GLY A 76 7.78 24.23 -34.47
C GLY A 76 6.38 23.73 -34.08
N GLY A 77 5.55 23.40 -35.08
CA GLY A 77 4.22 22.82 -34.85
C GLY A 77 4.28 21.45 -34.18
N MET A 78 5.19 20.58 -34.59
CA MET A 78 5.40 19.28 -33.94
C MET A 78 5.93 19.43 -32.53
N ALA A 79 6.87 20.36 -32.29
CA ALA A 79 7.37 20.63 -30.95
C ALA A 79 6.26 21.10 -30.01
N LEU A 80 5.37 21.99 -30.47
CA LEU A 80 4.21 22.42 -29.71
C LEU A 80 3.24 21.25 -29.45
N LEU A 81 2.95 20.45 -30.46
CA LEU A 81 2.06 19.29 -30.33
C LEU A 81 2.61 18.29 -29.30
N TYR A 82 3.88 17.90 -29.40
CA TYR A 82 4.51 17.02 -28.42
C TYR A 82 4.59 17.65 -27.04
N GLY A 83 4.83 18.96 -26.94
CA GLY A 83 4.82 19.69 -25.67
C GLY A 83 3.46 19.64 -24.98
N VAL A 84 2.37 19.83 -25.73
CA VAL A 84 1.00 19.71 -25.20
C VAL A 84 0.69 18.27 -24.79
N LEU A 85 1.03 17.27 -25.62
CA LEU A 85 0.86 15.86 -25.26
C LEU A 85 1.64 15.49 -24.00
N ALA A 86 2.88 15.97 -23.86
CA ALA A 86 3.71 15.75 -22.68
C ALA A 86 3.10 16.39 -21.42
N LEU A 87 2.57 17.61 -21.52
CA LEU A 87 1.87 18.30 -20.42
C LEU A 87 0.63 17.54 -19.96
N ILE A 88 -0.18 17.04 -20.91
CA ILE A 88 -1.36 16.23 -20.60
C ILE A 88 -0.93 14.94 -19.89
N CYS A 89 0.06 14.23 -20.44
CA CYS A 89 0.56 12.98 -19.88
C CYS A 89 1.12 13.19 -18.46
N PHE A 90 1.94 14.24 -18.27
CA PHE A 90 2.49 14.61 -16.97
C PHE A 90 1.39 14.95 -15.96
N SER A 91 0.37 15.71 -16.37
CA SER A 91 -0.77 16.05 -15.51
C SER A 91 -1.57 14.82 -15.12
N ARG A 92 -1.76 13.88 -16.04
CA ARG A 92 -2.47 12.61 -15.78
C ARG A 92 -1.68 11.70 -14.86
N ILE A 93 -0.37 11.54 -15.08
CA ILE A 93 0.51 10.80 -14.17
C ILE A 93 0.48 11.45 -12.79
N LYS A 94 0.60 12.77 -12.69
CA LYS A 94 0.53 13.49 -11.41
C LYS A 94 -0.81 13.27 -10.70
N SER A 95 -1.92 13.27 -11.44
CA SER A 95 -3.25 12.96 -10.91
C SER A 95 -3.33 11.52 -10.40
N LEU A 96 -2.85 10.56 -11.20
CA LEU A 96 -2.84 9.15 -10.83
C LEU A 96 -1.97 8.90 -9.60
N PHE A 97 -0.82 9.54 -9.46
CA PHE A 97 0.03 9.43 -8.26
C PHE A 97 -0.56 10.15 -7.04
N ALA A 98 -1.33 11.23 -7.25
CA ALA A 98 -2.05 11.89 -6.16
C ALA A 98 -3.23 11.05 -5.64
N GLU A 99 -3.85 10.25 -6.51
CA GLU A 99 -4.98 9.38 -6.20
C GLU A 99 -4.54 7.96 -5.78
N ALA A 100 -3.37 7.51 -6.25
CA ALA A 100 -2.78 6.19 -5.97
C ALA A 100 -2.09 6.11 -4.59
N MET A 101 -2.74 6.59 -3.53
CA MET A 101 -2.48 6.17 -2.15
C MET A 101 -3.46 5.07 -1.62
N PRO A 102 -3.82 4.00 -2.35
CA PRO A 102 -4.74 2.98 -1.82
C PRO A 102 -4.05 1.97 -0.90
N PHE A 103 -2.71 1.92 -0.83
CA PHE A 103 -1.97 0.96 -0.01
C PHE A 103 -1.24 1.56 1.19
N SER A 104 -1.14 2.89 1.30
CA SER A 104 -0.48 3.53 2.45
C SER A 104 -1.28 3.37 3.73
N SER A 105 -2.61 3.45 3.64
CA SER A 105 -3.52 3.19 4.77
C SER A 105 -3.51 1.72 5.17
N THR A 106 -3.60 0.78 4.23
CA THR A 106 -3.57 -0.67 4.51
C THR A 106 -2.24 -1.12 5.12
N VAL A 107 -1.11 -0.61 4.62
CA VAL A 107 0.22 -0.93 5.17
C VAL A 107 0.45 -0.28 6.53
N GLN A 108 -0.09 0.92 6.77
CA GLN A 108 -0.03 1.56 8.09
C GLN A 108 -0.85 0.81 9.13
N VAL A 109 -2.09 0.43 8.81
CA VAL A 109 -2.95 -0.34 9.72
C VAL A 109 -2.34 -1.70 10.03
N PHE A 110 -1.75 -2.39 9.04
CA PHE A 110 -1.08 -3.68 9.28
C PHE A 110 0.18 -3.52 10.17
N ARG A 111 0.88 -2.40 10.05
CA ARG A 111 2.06 -2.11 10.89
C ARG A 111 1.66 -1.76 12.33
N ASP A 112 0.55 -1.05 12.49
CA ASP A 112 0.00 -0.70 13.80
C ASP A 112 -0.53 -1.95 14.51
N ASP A 113 -1.22 -2.86 13.81
CA ASP A 113 -1.69 -4.14 14.37
C ASP A 113 -0.53 -5.05 14.83
N VAL A 114 0.55 -5.15 14.03
CA VAL A 114 1.77 -5.89 14.43
C VAL A 114 2.43 -5.26 15.67
N SER A 115 2.40 -3.93 15.78
CA SER A 115 2.96 -3.24 16.95
C SER A 115 2.14 -3.47 18.22
N MET A 116 0.81 -3.51 18.09
CA MET A 116 -0.11 -3.76 19.21
C MET A 116 -0.01 -5.19 19.71
N ILE A 117 0.04 -6.18 18.80
CA ILE A 117 0.23 -7.59 19.14
C ILE A 117 1.59 -7.81 19.81
N LYS A 118 2.66 -7.18 19.30
CA LYS A 118 3.98 -7.27 19.91
C LYS A 118 4.02 -6.63 21.31
N GLY A 119 3.29 -5.54 21.51
CA GLY A 119 3.11 -4.89 22.81
C GLY A 119 2.38 -5.76 23.82
N GLU A 120 1.27 -6.38 23.41
CA GLU A 120 0.53 -7.31 24.28
C GLU A 120 1.37 -8.54 24.63
N LEU A 121 2.11 -9.11 23.67
CA LEU A 121 2.96 -10.28 23.88
C LEU A 121 4.14 -9.98 24.83
N LEU A 122 4.70 -8.76 24.77
CA LEU A 122 5.71 -8.27 25.71
C LEU A 122 5.15 -7.99 27.11
N SER A 123 3.87 -7.59 27.23
CA SER A 123 3.22 -7.39 28.53
C SER A 123 2.67 -8.68 29.16
N SER A 124 2.31 -9.68 28.34
CA SER A 124 1.78 -10.97 28.77
C SER A 124 2.87 -11.95 29.19
N PHE A 125 4.13 -11.70 28.83
CA PHE A 125 5.28 -12.36 29.42
C PHE A 125 5.77 -11.49 30.57
N PRO A 126 5.32 -11.71 31.82
CA PRO A 126 6.02 -11.12 32.94
C PRO A 126 7.45 -11.67 32.87
N ALA A 127 8.40 -10.79 32.53
CA ALA A 127 9.78 -11.00 32.96
C ALA A 127 9.67 -11.25 34.46
N SER A 128 9.99 -12.47 34.85
CA SER A 128 9.89 -13.04 36.19
C SER A 128 10.72 -12.19 37.16
N ALA A 129 10.21 -11.02 37.53
CA ALA A 129 10.84 -10.05 38.41
C ALA A 129 10.25 -10.13 39.84
N ASP A 130 9.54 -11.21 40.15
CA ASP A 130 8.99 -11.49 41.48
C ASP A 130 9.94 -12.35 42.34
N GLY A 131 11.26 -12.14 42.18
CA GLY A 131 12.29 -12.80 43.00
C GLY A 131 12.85 -11.95 44.14
N GLU A 132 12.79 -10.62 44.04
CA GLU A 132 13.58 -9.74 44.93
C GLU A 132 12.79 -9.13 46.10
N GLN A 133 11.46 -9.13 46.10
CA GLN A 133 10.69 -8.52 47.20
C GLN A 133 10.46 -9.42 48.42
N SER A 134 10.54 -10.74 48.27
CA SER A 134 10.37 -11.68 49.40
C SER A 134 11.59 -11.74 50.33
N ALA A 135 12.78 -11.33 49.87
CA ALA A 135 14.00 -11.33 50.68
C ALA A 135 14.07 -10.16 51.68
N SER A 136 13.41 -9.03 51.38
CA SER A 136 13.45 -7.86 52.27
C SER A 136 12.47 -7.94 53.45
N ALA A 137 11.40 -8.74 53.35
CA ALA A 137 10.43 -8.93 54.44
C ALA A 137 10.94 -9.86 55.55
N ALA A 138 11.85 -10.79 55.24
CA ALA A 138 12.41 -11.74 56.20
C ALA A 138 13.49 -11.13 57.12
N GLN A 139 14.11 -10.02 56.72
CA GLN A 139 15.24 -9.44 57.45
C GLN A 139 14.84 -8.41 58.53
N GLN A 140 13.56 -8.01 58.59
CA GLN A 140 13.07 -7.02 59.54
C GLN A 140 12.50 -7.63 60.84
N THR A 141 12.30 -8.95 60.88
CA THR A 141 11.78 -9.68 62.05
C THR A 141 12.84 -10.18 63.02
N ASP A 142 14.12 -10.21 62.64
CA ASP A 142 15.20 -10.80 63.46
C ASP A 142 15.96 -9.77 64.32
N SER A 143 15.94 -8.48 63.97
CA SER A 143 16.59 -7.42 64.79
C SER A 143 15.78 -6.98 66.03
N ARG A 144 14.80 -7.77 66.47
CA ARG A 144 13.96 -7.46 67.65
C ARG A 144 14.29 -8.30 68.89
N GLU A 145 15.23 -9.23 68.80
CA GLU A 145 15.67 -10.07 69.93
C GLU A 145 17.21 -10.19 70.02
N VAL A 146 17.93 -9.10 70.29
CA VAL A 146 19.21 -9.13 71.04
C VAL A 146 19.39 -7.80 71.78
#